data_AF-A0A970XJ50-F1
#
_entry.id   AF-A0A970XJ50-F1
#
_cell.length_a   1.000
_cell.length_b   1.000
_cell.length_c   1.000
_cell.angle_alpha   90.00
_cell.angle_beta   90.00
_cell.angle_gamma   90.00
#
_symmetry.space_group_name_H-M   'P 1'
#
loop_
_entity.id
_entity.type
_entity.pdbx_description
1 polymer ?
#
loop_
_entity_poly.entity_id
_entity_poly.type
_entity_poly.pdbx_seq_one_letter_code
_entity_poly.pdbx_strand_id
1 'polypeptide(L)' 'GRLKMTFLMPEGAWLYGFLLSFGDKAEVIEPEHLRKTIRNMAERVLTIYDSA' A
#
# COMPACT_ATOMS: atom_id res chain seq x y z
N GLY A 1 -19.24 0.14 -4.70
CA GLY A 1 -19.05 -1.32 -4.50
C GLY A 1 -17.56 -1.61 -4.39
N ARG A 2 -17.16 -2.79 -3.91
CA ARG A 2 -15.76 -3.24 -3.89
C ARG A 2 -15.53 -4.29 -4.98
N LEU A 3 -14.37 -4.26 -5.62
CA LEU A 3 -13.95 -5.25 -6.60
C LEU A 3 -12.65 -5.90 -6.13
N LYS A 4 -12.56 -7.23 -6.24
CA LYS A 4 -11.33 -7.98 -6.02
C LYS A 4 -10.68 -8.21 -7.37
N MET A 5 -9.45 -7.77 -7.52
CA MET A 5 -8.66 -7.89 -8.75
C MET A 5 -7.34 -8.58 -8.44
N THR A 6 -6.79 -9.29 -9.43
CA THR A 6 -5.49 -9.95 -9.35
C THR A 6 -4.64 -9.50 -10.53
N PHE A 7 -3.39 -9.14 -10.25
CA PHE A 7 -2.44 -8.66 -11.25
C PHE A 7 -1.13 -9.42 -11.14
N LEU A 8 -0.44 -9.60 -12.26
CA LEU A 8 0.94 -10.10 -12.32
C LEU A 8 1.84 -8.93 -12.69
N MET A 9 2.60 -8.43 -11.73
CA MET A 9 3.47 -7.27 -11.89
C MET A 9 4.82 -7.55 -11.23
N PRO A 10 5.94 -7.03 -11.78
CA PRO A 10 7.23 -7.16 -11.12
C PRO A 10 7.23 -6.37 -9.80
N GLU A 11 7.67 -6.99 -8.72
CA GLU A 11 7.83 -6.31 -7.44
C GLU A 11 9.03 -5.36 -7.50
N GLY A 12 8.80 -4.07 -7.21
CA GLY A 12 9.84 -3.04 -7.21
C GLY A 12 9.40 -1.81 -6.45
N ALA A 13 10.32 -0.89 -6.15
CA ALA A 13 10.04 0.29 -5.33
C ALA A 13 8.87 1.15 -5.86
N TRP A 14 8.70 1.19 -7.19
CA TRP A 14 7.59 1.89 -7.85
C TRP A 14 6.22 1.35 -7.43
N LEU A 15 6.10 0.04 -7.18
CA LEU A 15 4.84 -0.62 -6.86
C LEU A 15 4.27 -0.11 -5.53
N TYR A 16 5.13 0.12 -4.53
CA TYR A 16 4.68 0.59 -3.23
C TYR A 16 4.13 2.01 -3.28
N GLY A 17 4.82 2.90 -3.99
CA GLY A 17 4.34 4.27 -4.22
C GLY A 17 3.05 4.30 -5.03
N PHE A 18 2.95 3.46 -6.07
CA PHE A 18 1.73 3.29 -6.85
C PHE A 18 0.55 2.84 -5.97
N LEU A 19 0.73 1.79 -5.16
CA LEU A 19 -0.34 1.29 -4.26
C LEU A 19 -0.75 2.33 -3.22
N LEU A 20 0.22 3.04 -2.61
CA LEU A 20 -0.07 4.09 -1.63
C LEU A 20 -0.74 5.32 -2.25
N SER A 21 -0.53 5.59 -3.54
CA SER A 21 -1.17 6.72 -4.23
C SER A 21 -2.70 6.64 -4.27
N PHE A 22 -3.28 5.45 -4.09
CA PHE A 22 -4.73 5.26 -3.97
C PHE A 22 -5.28 5.63 -2.58
N GLY A 23 -4.41 5.90 -1.60
CA GLY A 23 -4.80 6.23 -0.23
C GLY A 23 -5.66 5.11 0.40
N ASP A 24 -6.81 5.49 0.92
CA ASP A 24 -7.78 4.59 1.58
C ASP A 24 -8.71 3.84 0.60
N LYS A 25 -8.52 4.01 -0.72
CA LYS A 25 -9.40 3.44 -1.74
C LYS A 25 -8.96 2.08 -2.26
N ALA A 26 -7.75 1.63 -1.90
CA ALA A 26 -7.23 0.32 -2.27
C ALA A 26 -6.61 -0.39 -1.06
N GLU A 27 -6.79 -1.71 -0.98
CA GLU A 27 -6.16 -2.55 0.03
C GLU A 27 -5.44 -3.74 -0.63
N VAL A 28 -4.23 -4.03 -0.16
CA VAL A 28 -3.50 -5.24 -0.58
C VAL A 28 -4.02 -6.42 0.24
N ILE A 29 -4.65 -7.37 -0.43
CA ILE A 29 -5.11 -8.62 0.19
C ILE A 29 -3.95 -9.61 0.29
N GLU A 30 -3.26 -9.85 -0.83
CA GLU A 30 -2.14 -10.77 -0.98
C GLU A 30 -1.14 -10.22 -2.00
N PRO A 31 0.15 -10.59 -1.92
CA PRO A 31 0.74 -11.46 -0.89
C PRO A 31 0.95 -10.74 0.46
N GLU A 32 1.11 -11.52 1.54
CA GLU A 32 1.17 -10.98 2.91
C GLU A 32 2.35 -10.01 3.14
N HIS A 33 3.52 -10.30 2.55
CA HIS A 33 4.70 -9.44 2.69
C HIS A 33 4.45 -8.06 2.07
N LEU A 34 3.80 -7.99 0.91
CA LEU A 34 3.43 -6.73 0.27
C LEU A 34 2.48 -5.93 1.16
N ARG A 35 1.46 -6.57 1.74
CA ARG A 35 0.54 -5.93 2.69
C ARG A 35 1.27 -5.36 3.91
N LYS A 36 2.23 -6.10 4.48
CA LYS A 36 3.06 -5.63 5.61
C LYS A 36 3.91 -4.42 5.22
N THR A 37 4.53 -4.44 4.04
CA THR A 37 5.34 -3.32 3.54
C THR A 37 4.52 -2.05 3.38
N ILE A 38 3.34 -2.13 2.75
CA ILE A 38 2.43 -0.98 2.58
C ILE A 38 1.98 -0.43 3.94
N ARG A 39 1.63 -1.31 4.89
CA ARG A 39 1.26 -0.90 6.26
C ARG A 39 2.37 -0.10 6.92
N ASN A 40 3.59 -0.63 6.95
CA ASN A 40 4.73 0.02 7.61
C ASN A 40 5.05 1.39 6.97
N MET A 41 4.90 1.51 5.65
CA MET A 41 5.07 2.78 4.95
C MET A 41 3.96 3.78 5.30
N ALA A 42 2.70 3.35 5.33
CA ALA A 42 1.57 4.20 5.72
C ALA A 42 1.70 4.70 7.17
N GLU A 43 2.15 3.85 8.10
CA GLU A 43 2.42 4.23 9.48
C GLU A 43 3.51 5.29 9.58
N ARG A 44 4.60 5.16 8.81
CA ARG A 44 5.65 6.19 8.73
C ARG A 44 5.15 7.51 8.16
N VAL A 45 4.27 7.46 7.16
CA VAL A 45 3.62 8.67 6.61
C VAL A 45 2.79 9.32 7.70
N LEU A 46 1.99 8.56 8.44
CA LEU A 46 1.19 9.08 9.55
C LEU A 46 2.07 9.77 10.60
N THR A 47 3.18 9.14 11.02
CA THR A 47 4.12 9.74 11.98
C THR A 47 4.63 11.12 11.55
N ILE A 48 4.85 11.36 10.25
CA ILE A 48 5.29 12.66 9.74
C ILE A 48 4.25 13.75 10.02
N TYR A 49 2.96 13.44 9.90
CA TYR A 49 1.87 14.41 10.05
C TYR A 49 1.30 14.47 11.48
N ASP A 50 1.46 13.41 12.28
CA ASP A 50 1.08 13.39 13.70
C ASP A 50 2.06 14.14 14.61
N SER A 51 3.29 14.40 14.12
CA SER A 51 4.34 15.09 14.88
C SER A 51 4.28 16.62 14.76
N ALA A 52 3.15 17.18 14.33
CA ALA A 52 2.92 18.61 14.09
C ALA A 52 1.90 19.20 15.08
#